data_AF-A0A6J4KJ45-F1
#
_entry.id   AF-A0A6J4KJ45-F1
#
_cell.length_a   1.000
_cell.length_b   1.000
_cell.length_c   1.000
_cell.angle_alpha   90.00
_cell.angle_beta   90.00
_cell.angle_gamma   90.00
#
_symmetry.space_group_name_H-M   'P 1'
#
loop_
_entity.id
_entity.type
_entity.pdbx_description
1 polymer ?
#
loop_
_entity_poly.entity_id
_entity_poly.type
_entity_poly.pdbx_seq_one_letter_code
_entity_poly.pdbx_strand_id
1 'polypeptide(L)'
;MAAVDCAECGGEMEPGFVVDRGDYSVAAQQYWVGGEPTMQKFLGMTAGLTVKDRPRYDVTTLRCTRCGLLRSYARPEDRCN
;
A
#
# COMPACT_ATOMS: atom_id res chain seq x y z
N MET A 1 4.95 15.04 -9.74
CA MET A 1 3.60 14.68 -9.25
C MET A 1 2.65 15.78 -9.67
N ALA A 2 1.54 15.48 -10.35
CA ALA A 2 0.48 16.47 -10.46
C ALA A 2 -0.09 16.68 -9.05
N ALA A 3 -0.25 17.94 -8.62
CA ALA A 3 -0.95 18.26 -7.39
C ALA A 3 -2.35 17.66 -7.47
N VAL A 4 -2.71 16.82 -6.49
CA VAL A 4 -4.05 16.24 -6.40
C VAL A 4 -4.77 17.04 -5.32
N ASP A 5 -5.82 17.75 -5.71
CA ASP A 5 -6.69 18.39 -4.74
C ASP A 5 -7.52 17.32 -4.01
N CYS A 6 -7.78 17.57 -2.73
CA CYS A 6 -8.63 16.72 -1.91
C CYS A 6 -10.04 16.66 -2.50
N ALA A 7 -10.51 15.46 -2.83
CA ALA A 7 -11.83 15.25 -3.44
C ALA A 7 -13.00 15.64 -2.52
N GLU A 8 -12.77 15.69 -1.20
CA GLU A 8 -13.80 16.00 -0.21
C GLU A 8 -13.90 17.51 0.10
N CYS A 9 -12.77 18.23 0.10
CA CYS A 9 -12.75 19.64 0.57
C CYS A 9 -11.94 20.62 -0.29
N GLY A 10 -11.37 20.15 -1.41
CA GLY A 10 -10.53 20.95 -2.32
C GLY A 10 -9.21 21.44 -1.73
N GLY A 11 -8.79 20.91 -0.57
CA GLY A 11 -7.52 21.29 0.07
C GLY A 11 -6.31 20.59 -0.55
N GLU A 12 -5.11 21.16 -0.31
CA GLU A 12 -3.85 20.57 -0.73
C GLU A 12 -3.64 19.18 -0.11
N MET A 13 -3.02 18.28 -0.87
CA MET A 13 -2.63 16.96 -0.42
C MET A 13 -1.12 16.79 -0.40
N GLU A 14 -0.59 16.31 0.73
CA GLU A 14 0.83 16.03 0.93
C GLU A 14 1.14 14.53 0.78
N PRO A 15 2.28 14.14 0.19
CA PRO A 15 2.67 12.74 0.09
C PRO A 15 3.17 12.18 1.43
N GLY A 16 2.90 10.90 1.64
CA GLY A 16 3.35 10.10 2.77
C GLY A 16 3.11 8.62 2.52
N PHE A 17 3.18 7.82 3.58
CA PHE A 17 2.93 6.39 3.53
C PHE A 17 2.33 5.92 4.86
N VAL A 18 1.54 4.85 4.80
CA VAL A 18 1.07 4.15 5.99
C VAL A 18 2.12 3.12 6.37
N VAL A 19 2.55 3.16 7.62
CA VAL A 19 3.49 2.20 8.18
C VAL A 19 2.74 0.93 8.58
N ASP A 20 3.14 -0.19 8.02
CA ASP A 20 2.83 -1.52 8.54
C ASP A 20 3.96 -2.00 9.46
N ARG A 21 3.61 -2.75 10.51
CA ARG A 21 4.59 -3.31 11.45
C ARG A 21 4.47 -4.82 11.44
N GLY A 22 5.42 -5.46 10.77
CA GLY A 22 5.51 -6.91 10.67
C GLY A 22 6.18 -7.55 11.89
N ASP A 23 6.73 -8.74 11.68
CA ASP A 23 7.46 -9.50 12.69
C ASP A 23 8.53 -8.64 13.38
N TYR A 24 8.64 -8.80 14.71
CA TYR A 24 9.55 -8.01 15.55
C TYR A 24 9.34 -6.48 15.48
N SER A 25 8.12 -6.03 15.13
CA SER A 25 7.78 -4.60 14.98
C SER A 25 8.59 -3.86 13.92
N VAL A 26 9.14 -4.58 12.94
CA VAL A 26 9.85 -3.97 11.81
C VAL A 26 8.87 -3.09 11.03
N ALA A 27 9.19 -1.80 10.94
CA ALA A 27 8.40 -0.85 10.17
C ALA A 27 8.67 -1.02 8.67
N ALA A 28 7.61 -1.20 7.91
CA ALA A 28 7.65 -1.30 6.46
C ALA A 28 6.58 -0.39 5.84
N GLN A 29 6.86 0.12 4.64
CA GLN A 29 5.84 0.72 3.80
C GLN A 29 4.89 -0.38 3.29
N GLN A 30 3.59 -0.09 3.26
CA GLN A 30 2.61 -1.00 2.67
C GLN A 30 2.79 -1.08 1.15
N TYR A 31 2.57 -2.27 0.59
CA TYR A 31 2.53 -2.50 -0.85
C TYR A 31 1.21 -3.17 -1.25
N TRP A 32 0.75 -2.88 -2.46
CA TRP A 32 -0.39 -3.53 -3.09
C TRP A 32 0.06 -4.79 -3.81
N VAL A 33 -0.75 -5.84 -3.76
CA VAL A 33 -0.50 -7.12 -4.44
C VAL A 33 -1.61 -7.38 -5.44
N GLY A 34 -1.25 -7.71 -6.68
CA GLY A 34 -2.24 -8.00 -7.71
C GLY A 34 -2.95 -9.33 -7.55
N GLY A 35 -4.23 -9.33 -7.92
CA GLY A 35 -5.10 -10.51 -7.95
C GLY A 35 -5.64 -10.93 -6.57
N GLU A 36 -6.47 -11.97 -6.57
CA GLU A 36 -7.16 -12.45 -5.36
C GLU A 36 -6.19 -13.07 -4.34
N PRO A 37 -6.36 -12.85 -3.03
CA PRO A 37 -5.52 -13.46 -2.01
C PRO A 37 -5.51 -14.99 -2.12
N THR A 38 -4.32 -15.59 -2.19
CA THR A 38 -4.17 -17.06 -2.17
C THR A 38 -3.34 -17.50 -0.98
N MET A 39 -3.73 -18.62 -0.38
CA MET A 39 -3.00 -19.21 0.73
C MET A 39 -1.80 -20.03 0.25
N GLN A 40 -0.66 -19.87 0.91
CA GLN A 40 0.47 -20.80 0.82
C GLN A 40 0.13 -22.07 1.61
N LYS A 41 0.23 -23.23 0.97
CA LYS A 41 0.08 -24.54 1.62
C LYS A 41 1.45 -25.22 1.72
N PHE A 42 1.81 -25.67 2.92
CA PHE A 42 3.02 -26.45 3.18
C PHE A 42 2.66 -27.68 4.01
N LEU A 43 2.93 -28.88 3.49
CA LEU A 43 2.61 -30.15 4.15
C LEU A 43 1.14 -30.30 4.61
N GLY A 44 0.20 -29.72 3.86
CA GLY A 44 -1.22 -29.75 4.21
C GLY A 44 -1.67 -28.70 5.23
N MET A 45 -0.75 -27.87 5.75
CA MET A 45 -1.04 -26.74 6.63
C MET A 45 -0.98 -25.41 5.87
N THR A 46 -1.83 -24.45 6.26
CA THR A 46 -1.80 -23.08 5.74
C THR A 46 -0.68 -22.29 6.40
N ALA A 47 0.23 -21.72 5.60
CA ALA A 47 1.39 -20.96 6.05
C ALA A 47 1.24 -19.45 5.84
N GLY A 48 0.02 -18.96 5.58
CA GLY A 48 -0.29 -17.54 5.32
C GLY A 48 -0.61 -17.25 3.86
N LEU A 49 -0.64 -15.97 3.48
CA LEU A 49 -0.85 -15.54 2.09
C LEU A 49 0.43 -15.70 1.27
N THR A 50 0.31 -16.19 0.03
CA THR A 50 1.41 -16.13 -0.93
C THR A 50 1.31 -14.88 -1.79
N VAL A 51 2.43 -14.17 -1.87
CA VAL A 51 2.64 -13.01 -2.75
C VAL A 51 3.63 -13.32 -3.87
N LYS A 52 4.06 -14.59 -3.98
CA LYS A 52 5.08 -15.04 -4.93
C LYS A 52 4.59 -14.88 -6.38
N ASP A 53 5.48 -14.43 -7.25
CA ASP A 53 5.25 -14.24 -8.70
C ASP A 53 4.09 -13.28 -9.03
N ARG A 54 3.74 -12.41 -8.07
CA ARG A 54 2.68 -11.42 -8.25
C ARG A 54 3.25 -10.02 -8.47
N PRO A 55 2.59 -9.17 -9.25
CA PRO A 55 2.95 -7.77 -9.32
C PRO A 55 2.72 -7.12 -7.96
N ARG A 56 3.73 -6.40 -7.48
CA ARG A 56 3.76 -5.70 -6.20
C ARG A 56 4.13 -4.25 -6.47
N TYR A 57 3.43 -3.32 -5.82
CA TYR A 57 3.71 -1.89 -5.95
C TYR A 57 3.63 -1.23 -4.58
N ASP A 58 4.63 -0.43 -4.24
CA ASP A 58 4.62 0.36 -3.01
C ASP A 58 3.43 1.31 -3.06
N VAL A 59 2.74 1.43 -1.93
CA VAL A 59 1.57 2.30 -1.81
C VAL A 59 2.04 3.66 -1.31
N THR A 60 1.88 4.67 -2.16
CA THR A 60 1.99 6.08 -1.74
C THR A 60 0.64 6.56 -1.25
N THR A 61 0.59 7.16 -0.06
CA THR A 61 -0.63 7.75 0.50
C THR A 61 -0.53 9.27 0.48
N LEU A 62 -1.51 9.93 -0.12
CA LEU A 62 -1.65 11.39 -0.04
C LEU A 62 -2.59 11.73 1.11
N ARG A 63 -2.19 12.64 1.99
CA ARG A 63 -3.00 13.14 3.11
C ARG A 63 -3.45 14.57 2.82
N CYS A 64 -4.74 14.85 2.95
CA CYS A 64 -5.20 16.24 2.93
C CYS A 64 -4.75 16.97 4.21
N THR A 65 -4.06 18.10 4.04
CA THR A 65 -3.56 18.91 5.16
C THR A 65 -4.69 19.60 5.94
N ARG A 66 -5.87 19.75 5.32
CA ARG A 66 -7.05 20.43 5.89
C ARG A 66 -8.03 19.48 6.59
N CYS A 67 -8.54 18.46 5.89
CA CYS A 67 -9.57 17.57 6.44
C CYS A 67 -9.06 16.18 6.84
N GLY A 68 -7.82 15.84 6.51
CA GLY A 68 -7.22 14.55 6.85
C GLY A 68 -7.61 13.37 5.95
N LEU A 69 -8.38 13.57 4.87
CA LEU A 69 -8.66 12.51 3.89
C LEU A 69 -7.37 11.87 3.40
N LEU A 70 -7.33 10.54 3.37
CA LEU A 70 -6.23 9.77 2.80
C LEU A 70 -6.64 9.19 1.43
N ARG A 71 -5.74 9.26 0.46
CA ARG A 71 -5.86 8.58 -0.85
C ARG A 71 -4.60 7.76 -1.11
N SER A 72 -4.77 6.46 -1.27
CA SER A 72 -3.65 5.53 -1.49
C SER A 72 -3.55 5.14 -2.96
N TYR A 73 -2.33 5.12 -3.49
CA TYR A 73 -2.02 4.85 -4.89
C TYR A 73 -0.90 3.83 -5.01
N ALA A 74 -1.10 2.83 -5.87
CA ALA A 74 -0.11 1.84 -6.28
C ALA A 74 0.23 2.08 -7.75
N ARG A 75 1.21 2.94 -8.03
CA ARG A 75 1.49 3.40 -9.40
C ARG A 75 2.43 2.43 -10.14
N PRO A 76 2.36 2.35 -11.48
CA PRO A 76 3.25 1.47 -12.25
C PRO A 76 4.76 1.69 -11.96
N GLU A 77 5.17 2.92 -11.68
CA GLU A 77 6.55 3.29 -11.33
C GLU A 77 6.98 2.83 -9.93
N ASP A 78 6.04 2.57 -9.02
CA ASP A 78 6.29 2.20 -7.62
C ASP A 78 6.50 0.68 -7.45
N ARG A 79 6.89 -0.03 -8.50
CA ARG A 79 6.97 -1.50 -8.47
C ARG A 79 8.02 -1.99 -7.47
N CYS A 80 7.60 -2.79 -6.49
CA CYS A 80 8.53 -3.40 -5.52
C CYS A 80 9.38 -4.46 -6.23
N ASN A 81 10.70 -4.39 -6.07
CA ASN A 81 11.61 -5.48 -6.48
C ASN A 81 11.42 -6.73 -5.62
#